data_AF-A0A2T6SNA4-F1
#
_entry.id   AF-A0A2T6SNA4-F1
#
_cell.length_a   1.000
_cell.length_b   1.000
_cell.length_c   1.000
_cell.angle_alpha   90.00
_cell.angle_beta   90.00
_cell.angle_gamma   90.00
#
_symmetry.space_group_name_H-M   'P 1'
#
loop_
_entity.id
_entity.type
_entity.pdbx_description
1 polymer ?
#
loop_
_entity_poly.entity_id
_entity_poly.type
_entity_poly.pdbx_seq_one_letter_code
_entity_poly.pdbx_strand_id
1 'polypeptide(L)'
;MSVKILKILVGGLFFWGLNAHLWGKQDNSFLGIGERAYKSGNYSKAASYFKKACNDNVSEGCTQLGIIYENGQGTRIDYKKALEYYKTACQADDREGCFGLGGLYDEGLGTAQNYQEAIDAYAKACVLKHPESCYNLGIIYDRKIKGNAAQAVTYYQKSCNFDMAKGCYVLGTAYEKGFLEVKQSNHKAVIYYLKACRLNEGQACRALGSLFENGDAGLDEDFEVAFDYLQKACALNNSGGCASLGSMYMLGRYVKKDPQKAFNYFKQACDMGSAVSCSRMGFMYSQGDTVPKDLRKALDNYERGCDMGDEVGCFALAGMYYNMKDKENAIMIYDKGCKLGMKQACENLTKLRGY
;
A
#
# COMPACT_ATOMS: atom_id res chain seq x y z
N MET A 1 21.02 -2.68 -4.10
CA MET A 1 20.47 -3.03 -2.77
C MET A 1 19.21 -3.83 -3.02
N SER A 2 19.27 -5.13 -2.76
CA SER A 2 18.26 -6.11 -3.19
C SER A 2 16.90 -5.80 -2.59
N VAL A 3 15.93 -5.49 -3.45
CA VAL A 3 14.54 -5.29 -3.04
C VAL A 3 13.99 -6.67 -2.65
N LYS A 4 14.01 -6.98 -1.35
CA LYS A 4 13.12 -8.01 -0.77
C LYS A 4 11.70 -7.48 -0.91
N ILE A 5 11.06 -7.77 -2.04
CA ILE A 5 9.67 -7.43 -2.29
C ILE A 5 8.81 -8.31 -1.40
N LEU A 6 7.95 -7.62 -0.65
CA LEU A 6 6.93 -8.16 0.24
C LEU A 6 6.16 -9.27 -0.49
N LYS A 7 6.24 -10.51 0.00
CA LYS A 7 5.37 -11.61 -0.40
C LYS A 7 3.92 -11.15 -0.17
N ILE A 8 3.19 -10.86 -1.24
CA ILE A 8 1.74 -10.93 -1.18
C ILE A 8 1.47 -12.43 -1.11
N LEU A 9 1.24 -12.94 0.11
CA LEU A 9 0.57 -14.22 0.27
C LEU A 9 -0.73 -14.12 -0.53
N VAL A 10 -0.81 -14.85 -1.65
CA VAL A 10 -2.09 -15.14 -2.32
C VAL A 10 -3.06 -15.85 -1.35
N GLY A 11 -2.57 -16.30 -0.18
CA GLY A 11 -3.32 -16.93 0.91
C GLY A 11 -3.95 -16.01 1.96
N GLY A 12 -4.45 -14.82 1.60
CA GLY A 12 -5.11 -13.90 2.54
C GLY A 12 -6.53 -13.48 2.13
N LEU A 13 -7.52 -14.31 2.47
CA LEU A 13 -8.96 -13.96 2.62
C LEU A 13 -9.62 -13.14 1.48
N PHE A 14 -10.12 -13.82 0.44
CA PHE A 14 -11.18 -13.29 -0.41
C PHE A 14 -12.44 -14.17 -0.35
N PHE A 15 -13.19 -14.03 0.73
CA PHE A 15 -14.59 -14.46 0.82
C PHE A 15 -15.46 -13.20 1.01
N TRP A 16 -15.95 -12.65 -0.10
CA TRP A 16 -17.17 -11.84 -0.16
C TRP A 16 -18.00 -12.52 -1.27
N GLY A 17 -19.20 -13.02 -1.07
CA GLY A 17 -20.26 -12.59 -0.15
C GLY A 17 -21.54 -12.57 -0.98
N LEU A 18 -22.04 -13.74 -1.38
CA LEU A 18 -23.39 -13.88 -1.93
C LEU A 18 -24.37 -13.88 -0.75
N ASN A 19 -25.29 -12.91 -0.81
CA ASN A 19 -26.40 -12.62 0.10
C ASN A 19 -26.81 -13.71 1.09
N ALA A 20 -26.80 -13.33 2.37
CA ALA A 20 -27.53 -14.03 3.41
C ALA A 20 -29.04 -13.78 3.25
N HIS A 21 -29.78 -14.80 2.81
CA HIS A 21 -30.89 -15.39 3.57
C HIS A 21 -31.60 -16.48 2.77
N LEU A 22 -31.65 -17.68 3.36
CA LEU A 22 -32.74 -18.67 3.39
C LEU A 22 -32.16 -20.09 3.29
N TRP A 23 -32.13 -20.79 4.44
CA TRP A 23 -31.92 -22.24 4.59
C TRP A 23 -30.57 -22.75 4.08
N GLY A 24 -29.62 -22.94 5.01
CA GLY A 24 -28.33 -23.58 4.74
C GLY A 24 -28.50 -25.03 4.28
N LYS A 25 -28.69 -25.23 2.98
CA LYS A 25 -28.43 -26.53 2.36
C LYS A 25 -26.92 -26.72 2.35
N GLN A 26 -26.46 -27.74 3.06
CA GLN A 26 -25.08 -28.16 3.01
C GLN A 26 -24.72 -28.53 1.57
N ASP A 27 -23.82 -27.75 0.95
CA ASP A 27 -23.32 -28.08 -0.39
C ASP A 27 -22.48 -29.36 -0.28
N ASN A 28 -23.03 -30.46 -0.77
CA ASN A 28 -22.38 -31.76 -0.78
C ASN A 28 -21.65 -32.04 -2.10
N SER A 29 -21.49 -31.03 -2.96
CA SER A 29 -20.57 -31.10 -4.10
C SER A 29 -19.14 -31.39 -3.63
N PHE A 30 -18.32 -31.95 -4.52
CA PHE A 30 -16.90 -32.15 -4.21
C PHE A 30 -16.20 -30.82 -3.88
N LEU A 31 -16.55 -29.73 -4.56
CA LEU A 31 -16.04 -28.39 -4.27
C LEU A 31 -16.42 -27.97 -2.84
N GLY A 32 -17.70 -28.01 -2.48
CA GLY A 32 -18.17 -27.61 -1.15
C GLY A 32 -17.59 -28.43 0.00
N ILE A 33 -17.39 -29.74 -0.19
CA ILE A 33 -16.69 -30.59 0.80
C ILE A 33 -15.21 -30.20 0.91
N GLY A 34 -14.55 -29.93 -0.23
CA GLY A 34 -13.17 -29.47 -0.29
C GLY A 34 -12.97 -28.15 0.43
N GLU A 35 -13.83 -27.16 0.20
CA GLU A 35 -13.78 -25.85 0.85
C GLU A 35 -13.93 -25.94 2.37
N ARG A 36 -14.85 -26.78 2.85
CA ARG A 36 -14.99 -27.01 4.30
C ARG A 36 -13.74 -27.63 4.89
N ALA A 37 -13.17 -28.63 4.23
CA ALA A 37 -11.91 -29.24 4.67
C ALA A 37 -10.76 -28.24 4.69
N TYR A 38 -10.67 -27.38 3.67
CA TYR A 38 -9.67 -26.31 3.57
C TYR A 38 -9.80 -25.31 4.72
N LYS A 39 -11.03 -24.83 4.99
CA LYS A 39 -11.32 -23.92 6.12
C LYS A 39 -10.98 -24.53 7.48
N SER A 40 -11.12 -25.86 7.63
CA SER A 40 -10.72 -26.58 8.84
C SER A 40 -9.22 -26.91 8.91
N GLY A 41 -8.40 -26.45 7.97
CA GLY A 41 -6.96 -26.74 7.92
C GLY A 41 -6.61 -28.17 7.48
N ASN A 42 -7.59 -28.98 7.06
CA ASN A 42 -7.34 -30.32 6.54
C ASN A 42 -7.08 -30.26 5.03
N TYR A 43 -5.90 -29.72 4.68
CA TYR A 43 -5.53 -29.44 3.30
C TYR A 43 -5.37 -30.70 2.43
N SER A 44 -4.90 -31.82 2.98
CA SER A 44 -4.78 -33.07 2.23
C SER A 44 -6.16 -33.62 1.83
N LYS A 45 -7.15 -33.53 2.73
CA LYS A 45 -8.54 -33.86 2.41
C LYS A 45 -9.11 -32.87 1.39
N ALA A 46 -8.88 -31.57 1.57
CA ALA A 46 -9.32 -30.54 0.64
C ALA A 46 -8.80 -30.80 -0.78
N ALA A 47 -7.50 -31.04 -0.94
CA ALA A 47 -6.87 -31.36 -2.21
C ALA A 47 -7.50 -32.58 -2.89
N SER A 48 -7.83 -33.64 -2.13
CA SER A 48 -8.49 -34.82 -2.70
C SER A 48 -9.86 -34.48 -3.31
N TYR A 49 -10.65 -33.64 -2.62
CA TYR A 49 -11.98 -33.24 -3.08
C TYR A 49 -11.92 -32.21 -4.21
N PHE A 50 -11.02 -31.22 -4.13
CA PHE A 50 -10.79 -30.28 -5.23
C PHE A 50 -10.30 -30.97 -6.49
N LYS A 51 -9.48 -32.03 -6.38
CA LYS A 51 -9.10 -32.86 -7.52
C LYS A 51 -10.30 -33.55 -8.18
N LYS A 52 -11.24 -34.06 -7.39
CA LYS A 52 -12.48 -34.63 -7.93
C LYS A 52 -13.31 -33.57 -8.64
N ALA A 53 -13.49 -32.40 -8.02
CA ALA A 53 -14.20 -31.28 -8.63
C ALA A 53 -13.56 -30.82 -9.96
N CYS A 54 -12.24 -30.66 -9.98
CA CYS A 54 -11.48 -30.30 -11.17
C CYS A 54 -11.66 -31.33 -12.30
N ASN A 55 -11.60 -32.63 -11.97
CA ASN A 55 -11.84 -33.70 -12.94
C ASN A 55 -13.29 -33.74 -13.46
N ASP A 56 -14.25 -33.27 -12.67
CA ASP A 56 -15.65 -33.12 -13.06
C ASP A 56 -15.91 -31.78 -13.81
N ASN A 57 -14.86 -31.14 -14.32
CA ASN A 57 -14.88 -29.86 -15.05
C ASN A 57 -15.40 -28.66 -14.23
N VAL A 58 -15.34 -28.74 -12.90
CA VAL A 58 -15.56 -27.57 -12.03
C VAL A 58 -14.25 -26.82 -11.90
N SER A 59 -14.12 -25.71 -12.63
CA SER A 59 -12.84 -24.98 -12.78
C SER A 59 -12.31 -24.44 -11.46
N GLU A 60 -13.20 -24.08 -10.54
CA GLU A 60 -12.83 -23.60 -9.20
C GLU A 60 -12.06 -24.68 -8.43
N GLY A 61 -12.38 -25.97 -8.64
CA GLY A 61 -11.62 -27.07 -8.06
C GLY A 61 -10.17 -27.10 -8.55
N CYS A 62 -9.95 -26.80 -9.84
CA CYS A 62 -8.61 -26.68 -10.40
C CYS A 62 -7.89 -25.45 -9.82
N THR A 63 -8.56 -24.30 -9.73
CA THR A 63 -8.01 -23.09 -9.08
C THR A 63 -7.56 -23.36 -7.65
N GLN A 64 -8.40 -24.02 -6.83
CA GLN A 64 -8.06 -24.33 -5.44
C GLN A 64 -6.88 -25.32 -5.33
N LEU A 65 -6.74 -26.26 -6.26
CA LEU A 65 -5.55 -27.11 -6.34
C LEU A 65 -4.29 -26.30 -6.67
N GLY A 66 -4.41 -25.35 -7.60
CA GLY A 66 -3.34 -24.40 -7.90
C GLY A 66 -2.84 -23.70 -6.65
N ILE A 67 -3.75 -23.13 -5.86
CA ILE A 67 -3.47 -22.43 -4.60
C ILE A 67 -2.78 -23.36 -3.58
N ILE A 68 -3.26 -24.60 -3.44
CA ILE A 68 -2.67 -25.58 -2.51
C ILE A 68 -1.21 -25.87 -2.87
N TYR A 69 -0.90 -26.08 -4.15
CA TYR A 69 0.47 -26.36 -4.60
C TYR A 69 1.36 -25.13 -4.58
N GLU A 70 0.83 -23.95 -4.89
CA GLU A 70 1.55 -22.68 -4.83
C GLU A 70 2.00 -22.36 -3.40
N ASN A 71 1.12 -22.57 -2.41
CA ASN A 71 1.38 -22.27 -1.01
C ASN A 71 1.99 -23.45 -0.23
N GLY A 72 2.03 -24.67 -0.79
CA GLY A 72 2.49 -25.87 -0.09
C GLY A 72 1.60 -26.25 1.10
N GLN A 73 0.28 -26.14 0.95
CA GLN A 73 -0.66 -26.42 2.04
C GLN A 73 -1.00 -27.91 2.12
N GLY A 74 -0.52 -28.59 3.17
CA GLY A 74 -0.68 -30.06 3.28
C GLY A 74 0.10 -30.84 2.22
N THR A 75 1.06 -30.18 1.55
CA THR A 75 2.01 -30.72 0.56
C THR A 75 3.27 -29.85 0.56
N ARG A 76 4.28 -30.16 -0.26
CA ARG A 76 5.38 -29.21 -0.53
C ARG A 76 4.95 -28.22 -1.61
N ILE A 77 5.55 -27.03 -1.61
CA ILE A 77 5.39 -26.04 -2.68
C ILE A 77 5.82 -26.68 -4.01
N ASP A 78 4.95 -26.59 -5.01
CA ASP A 78 5.17 -27.14 -6.35
C ASP A 78 4.54 -26.21 -7.41
N TYR A 79 5.29 -25.19 -7.81
CA TYR A 79 4.82 -24.21 -8.79
C TYR A 79 4.53 -24.79 -10.17
N LYS A 80 5.15 -25.92 -10.54
CA LYS A 80 4.87 -26.58 -11.82
C LYS A 80 3.46 -27.16 -11.82
N LYS A 81 3.07 -27.85 -10.75
CA LYS A 81 1.69 -28.32 -10.59
C LYS A 81 0.71 -27.17 -10.46
N ALA A 82 1.06 -26.11 -9.73
CA ALA A 82 0.20 -24.93 -9.64
C ALA A 82 -0.06 -24.33 -11.03
N LEU A 83 0.99 -24.19 -11.85
CA LEU A 83 0.90 -23.72 -13.23
C LEU A 83 -0.03 -24.61 -14.09
N GLU A 84 0.10 -25.92 -14.00
CA GLU A 84 -0.77 -26.86 -14.73
C GLU A 84 -2.25 -26.68 -14.34
N TYR A 85 -2.55 -26.65 -13.03
CA TYR A 85 -3.93 -26.49 -12.56
C TYR A 85 -4.53 -25.12 -12.89
N TYR A 86 -3.75 -24.04 -12.73
CA TYR A 86 -4.19 -22.71 -13.13
C TYR A 86 -4.39 -22.59 -14.64
N LYS A 87 -3.57 -23.26 -15.45
CA LYS A 87 -3.77 -23.32 -16.89
C LYS A 87 -5.08 -24.00 -17.25
N THR A 88 -5.38 -25.15 -16.63
CA THR A 88 -6.66 -25.85 -16.82
C THR A 88 -7.85 -24.98 -16.40
N ALA A 89 -7.79 -24.36 -15.22
CA ALA A 89 -8.82 -23.46 -14.74
C ALA A 89 -9.03 -22.27 -15.70
N CYS A 90 -7.95 -21.61 -16.12
CA CYS A 90 -8.00 -20.47 -17.01
C CYS A 90 -8.54 -20.84 -18.40
N GLN A 91 -8.25 -22.05 -18.90
CA GLN A 91 -8.83 -22.56 -20.16
C GLN A 91 -10.36 -22.69 -20.06
N ALA A 92 -10.89 -22.99 -18.88
CA ALA A 92 -12.32 -23.05 -18.58
C ALA A 92 -12.94 -21.68 -18.21
N ASP A 93 -12.27 -20.56 -18.55
CA ASP A 93 -12.72 -19.19 -18.24
C ASP A 93 -12.86 -18.88 -16.74
N ASP A 94 -12.11 -19.58 -15.90
CA ASP A 94 -11.99 -19.26 -14.47
C ASP A 94 -11.08 -18.04 -14.27
N ARG A 95 -11.67 -16.92 -13.83
CA ARG A 95 -10.94 -15.66 -13.71
C ARG A 95 -9.81 -15.72 -12.66
N GLU A 96 -10.02 -16.48 -11.58
CA GLU A 96 -9.04 -16.63 -10.49
C GLU A 96 -7.90 -17.54 -10.94
N GLY A 97 -8.22 -18.62 -11.67
CA GLY A 97 -7.25 -19.49 -12.33
C GLY A 97 -6.40 -18.72 -13.34
N CYS A 98 -7.01 -17.87 -14.16
CA CYS A 98 -6.28 -16.98 -15.07
C CYS A 98 -5.41 -15.96 -14.34
N PHE A 99 -5.87 -15.40 -13.22
CA PHE A 99 -5.06 -14.51 -12.39
C PHE A 99 -3.84 -15.23 -11.80
N GLY A 100 -4.03 -16.42 -11.21
CA GLY A 100 -2.94 -17.26 -10.70
C GLY A 100 -1.94 -17.66 -11.78
N LEU A 101 -2.42 -18.03 -12.97
CA LEU A 101 -1.58 -18.33 -14.14
C LEU A 101 -0.72 -17.11 -14.53
N GLY A 102 -1.34 -15.93 -14.60
CA GLY A 102 -0.64 -14.68 -14.90
C GLY A 102 0.43 -14.36 -13.88
N GLY A 103 0.16 -14.58 -12.59
CA GLY A 103 1.12 -14.42 -11.49
C GLY A 103 2.35 -15.30 -11.65
N LEU A 104 2.17 -16.60 -11.92
CA LEU A 104 3.29 -17.52 -12.07
C LEU A 104 4.18 -17.18 -13.28
N TYR A 105 3.60 -16.77 -14.41
CA TYR A 105 4.38 -16.32 -15.57
C TYR A 105 5.09 -14.98 -15.33
N ASP A 106 4.43 -14.05 -14.65
CA ASP A 106 4.99 -12.73 -14.34
C ASP A 106 6.19 -12.83 -13.38
N GLU A 107 6.17 -13.79 -12.45
CA GLU A 107 7.26 -14.03 -11.50
C GLU A 107 8.29 -15.09 -11.97
N GLY A 108 7.97 -15.89 -12.99
CA GLY A 108 8.81 -17.01 -13.42
C GLY A 108 8.83 -18.16 -12.40
N LEU A 109 7.69 -18.45 -11.80
CA LEU A 109 7.54 -19.51 -10.81
C LEU A 109 7.03 -20.79 -11.48
N GLY A 110 7.80 -21.89 -11.37
CA GLY A 110 7.48 -23.17 -12.01
C GLY A 110 7.79 -23.21 -13.51
N THR A 111 8.13 -22.07 -14.12
CA THR A 111 8.52 -21.89 -15.52
C THR A 111 9.49 -20.70 -15.64
N ALA A 112 10.10 -20.50 -16.81
CA ALA A 112 10.82 -19.24 -17.07
C ALA A 112 9.85 -18.05 -17.05
N GLN A 113 10.30 -16.90 -16.54
CA GLN A 113 9.52 -15.66 -16.56
C GLN A 113 9.14 -15.31 -18.01
N ASN A 114 7.86 -15.03 -18.23
CA ASN A 114 7.39 -14.62 -19.54
C ASN A 114 6.21 -13.64 -19.44
N TYR A 115 6.48 -12.38 -19.78
CA TYR A 115 5.49 -11.32 -19.71
C TYR A 115 4.38 -11.46 -20.75
N GLN A 116 4.61 -12.12 -21.89
CA GLN A 116 3.58 -12.24 -22.91
C GLN A 116 2.45 -13.17 -22.44
N GLU A 117 2.77 -14.38 -21.98
CA GLU A 117 1.73 -15.25 -21.44
C GLU A 117 1.19 -14.78 -20.07
N ALA A 118 1.95 -13.99 -19.31
CA ALA A 118 1.38 -13.25 -18.17
C ALA A 118 0.32 -12.23 -18.62
N ILE A 119 0.60 -11.45 -19.67
CA ILE A 119 -0.35 -10.51 -20.26
C ILE A 119 -1.58 -11.25 -20.77
N ASP A 120 -1.42 -12.36 -21.50
CA ASP A 120 -2.54 -13.10 -22.07
C ASP A 120 -3.46 -13.64 -20.97
N ALA A 121 -2.88 -14.23 -19.92
CA ALA A 121 -3.62 -14.75 -18.78
C ALA A 121 -4.33 -13.63 -17.98
N TYR A 122 -3.63 -12.55 -17.64
CA TYR A 122 -4.25 -11.41 -16.96
C TYR A 122 -5.28 -10.70 -17.83
N ALA A 123 -5.07 -10.58 -19.14
CA ALA A 123 -6.03 -9.96 -20.06
C ALA A 123 -7.32 -10.77 -20.10
N LYS A 124 -7.22 -12.10 -20.14
CA LYS A 124 -8.37 -13.00 -20.05
C LYS A 124 -9.13 -12.81 -18.73
N ALA A 125 -8.45 -12.83 -17.59
CA ALA A 125 -9.06 -12.56 -16.30
C ALA A 125 -9.69 -11.15 -16.20
N CYS A 126 -9.05 -10.13 -16.78
CA CYS A 126 -9.55 -8.76 -16.82
C CYS A 126 -10.83 -8.64 -17.65
N VAL A 127 -10.95 -9.36 -18.78
CA VAL A 127 -12.20 -9.46 -19.57
C VAL A 127 -13.31 -10.10 -18.74
N LEU A 128 -12.96 -11.08 -17.89
CA LEU A 128 -13.85 -11.70 -16.90
C LEU A 128 -14.09 -10.82 -15.65
N LYS A 129 -13.77 -9.52 -15.74
CA LYS A 129 -13.96 -8.50 -14.70
C LYS A 129 -13.18 -8.76 -13.41
N HIS A 130 -12.02 -9.39 -13.48
CA HIS A 130 -11.09 -9.52 -12.35
C HIS A 130 -10.30 -8.21 -12.14
N PRO A 131 -10.57 -7.43 -11.08
CA PRO A 131 -10.02 -6.07 -10.92
C PRO A 131 -8.48 -6.05 -10.78
N GLU A 132 -7.91 -7.00 -10.05
CA GLU A 132 -6.48 -7.14 -9.79
C GLU A 132 -5.73 -7.54 -11.07
N SER A 133 -6.33 -8.33 -11.96
CA SER A 133 -5.70 -8.68 -13.24
C SER A 133 -5.60 -7.45 -14.14
N CYS A 134 -6.65 -6.63 -14.20
CA CYS A 134 -6.57 -5.34 -14.89
C CYS A 134 -5.52 -4.43 -14.25
N TYR A 135 -5.40 -4.42 -12.92
CA TYR A 135 -4.37 -3.64 -12.23
C TYR A 135 -2.94 -4.11 -12.58
N ASN A 136 -2.71 -5.42 -12.57
CA ASN A 136 -1.40 -6.01 -12.87
C ASN A 136 -1.01 -5.80 -14.34
N LEU A 137 -1.96 -5.82 -15.28
CA LEU A 137 -1.70 -5.38 -16.66
C LEU A 137 -1.24 -3.92 -16.71
N GLY A 138 -1.90 -3.04 -15.95
CA GLY A 138 -1.48 -1.66 -15.78
C GLY A 138 -0.02 -1.55 -15.33
N ILE A 139 0.39 -2.34 -14.33
CA ILE A 139 1.77 -2.38 -13.84
C ILE A 139 2.75 -2.90 -14.90
N ILE A 140 2.39 -3.95 -15.63
CA ILE A 140 3.26 -4.53 -16.68
C ILE A 140 3.55 -3.47 -17.75
N TYR A 141 2.53 -2.77 -18.25
CA TYR A 141 2.69 -1.74 -19.27
C TYR A 141 3.32 -0.43 -18.76
N ASP A 142 3.17 -0.12 -17.47
CA ASP A 142 3.79 1.05 -16.83
C ASP A 142 5.29 0.83 -16.60
N ARG A 143 5.67 -0.34 -16.06
CA ARG A 143 7.01 -0.54 -15.46
C ARG A 143 7.86 -1.61 -16.13
N LYS A 144 7.26 -2.62 -16.75
CA LYS A 144 7.98 -3.81 -17.24
C LYS A 144 8.20 -3.77 -18.74
N ILE A 145 7.25 -3.20 -19.49
CA ILE A 145 7.34 -3.01 -20.94
C ILE A 145 7.42 -1.51 -21.24
N LYS A 146 8.59 -1.01 -21.64
CA LYS A 146 8.81 0.41 -21.93
C LYS A 146 7.93 0.89 -23.09
N GLY A 147 7.42 2.11 -23.00
CA GLY A 147 6.77 2.82 -24.12
C GLY A 147 5.26 2.58 -24.30
N ASN A 148 4.57 1.99 -23.31
CA ASN A 148 3.14 1.64 -23.42
C ASN A 148 2.26 2.35 -22.37
N ALA A 149 2.53 3.62 -22.09
CA ALA A 149 1.80 4.39 -21.09
C ALA A 149 0.28 4.43 -21.35
N ALA A 150 -0.13 4.55 -22.62
CA ALA A 150 -1.54 4.53 -23.00
C ALA A 150 -2.25 3.21 -22.63
N GLN A 151 -1.57 2.07 -22.77
CA GLN A 151 -2.12 0.77 -22.35
C GLN A 151 -2.20 0.68 -20.83
N ALA A 152 -1.18 1.18 -20.12
CA ALA A 152 -1.20 1.23 -18.65
C ALA A 152 -2.41 2.00 -18.13
N VAL A 153 -2.66 3.22 -18.66
CA VAL A 153 -3.83 4.04 -18.32
C VAL A 153 -5.13 3.30 -18.62
N THR A 154 -5.23 2.63 -19.78
CA THR A 154 -6.42 1.84 -20.16
C THR A 154 -6.72 0.73 -19.14
N TYR A 155 -5.70 0.01 -18.70
CA TYR A 155 -5.88 -1.10 -17.76
C TYR A 155 -6.10 -0.64 -16.32
N TYR A 156 -5.43 0.44 -15.88
CA TYR A 156 -5.77 1.09 -14.62
C TYR A 156 -7.21 1.63 -14.61
N GLN A 157 -7.72 2.13 -15.76
CA GLN A 157 -9.11 2.54 -15.89
C GLN A 157 -10.09 1.38 -15.72
N LYS A 158 -9.84 0.27 -16.42
CA LYS A 158 -10.66 -0.94 -16.28
C LYS A 158 -10.66 -1.45 -14.84
N SER A 159 -9.49 -1.50 -14.21
CA SER A 159 -9.34 -1.88 -12.81
C SER A 159 -10.12 -0.97 -11.86
N CYS A 160 -10.01 0.34 -12.03
CA CYS A 160 -10.80 1.32 -11.28
C CYS A 160 -12.30 1.19 -11.53
N ASN A 161 -12.73 0.89 -12.77
CA ASN A 161 -14.13 0.67 -13.11
C ASN A 161 -14.69 -0.60 -12.44
N PHE A 162 -13.86 -1.61 -12.19
CA PHE A 162 -14.19 -2.79 -11.38
C PHE A 162 -13.86 -2.60 -9.89
N ASP A 163 -13.87 -1.36 -9.43
CA ASP A 163 -13.80 -1.00 -8.00
C ASP A 163 -12.48 -1.40 -7.30
N MET A 164 -11.38 -1.53 -8.05
CA MET A 164 -10.04 -1.62 -7.49
C MET A 164 -9.54 -0.23 -7.05
N ALA A 165 -9.53 0.00 -5.74
CA ALA A 165 -9.17 1.29 -5.16
C ALA A 165 -7.76 1.76 -5.58
N LYS A 166 -6.79 0.84 -5.65
CA LYS A 166 -5.41 1.13 -6.10
C LYS A 166 -5.35 1.60 -7.56
N GLY A 167 -6.15 1.02 -8.45
CA GLY A 167 -6.24 1.45 -9.85
C GLY A 167 -6.76 2.88 -9.96
N CYS A 168 -7.80 3.21 -9.19
CA CYS A 168 -8.32 4.57 -9.11
C CYS A 168 -7.28 5.55 -8.55
N TYR A 169 -6.58 5.18 -7.47
CA TYR A 169 -5.56 6.05 -6.87
C TYR A 169 -4.41 6.36 -7.84
N VAL A 170 -3.90 5.34 -8.56
CA VAL A 170 -2.84 5.53 -9.56
C VAL A 170 -3.28 6.50 -10.66
N LEU A 171 -4.53 6.39 -11.16
CA LEU A 171 -5.06 7.34 -12.13
C LEU A 171 -5.20 8.76 -11.55
N GLY A 172 -5.63 8.86 -10.29
CA GLY A 172 -5.67 10.14 -9.58
C GLY A 172 -4.31 10.83 -9.58
N THR A 173 -3.26 10.10 -9.20
CA THR A 173 -1.89 10.62 -9.18
C THR A 173 -1.35 10.89 -10.59
N ALA A 174 -1.71 10.06 -11.57
CA ALA A 174 -1.31 10.25 -12.98
C ALA A 174 -1.84 11.58 -13.50
N TYR A 175 -3.11 11.88 -13.27
CA TYR A 175 -3.70 13.16 -13.66
C TYR A 175 -3.23 14.33 -12.81
N GLU A 176 -2.95 14.14 -11.52
CA GLU A 176 -2.41 15.21 -10.65
C GLU A 176 -1.02 15.66 -11.11
N LYS A 177 -0.14 14.70 -11.45
CA LYS A 177 1.28 14.96 -11.75
C LYS A 177 1.61 14.97 -13.25
N GLY A 178 0.69 14.55 -14.11
CA GLY A 178 0.89 14.46 -15.56
C GLY A 178 1.88 13.36 -16.00
N PHE A 179 1.98 12.25 -15.26
CA PHE A 179 2.78 11.09 -15.69
C PHE A 179 1.94 10.07 -16.49
N LEU A 180 2.52 9.00 -17.05
CA LEU A 180 1.83 8.08 -17.99
C LEU A 180 1.27 8.77 -19.26
N GLU A 181 1.95 9.82 -19.73
CA GLU A 181 1.57 10.57 -20.95
C GLU A 181 0.14 11.15 -20.92
N VAL A 182 -0.50 11.20 -19.74
CA VAL A 182 -1.77 11.91 -19.60
C VAL A 182 -1.51 13.39 -19.39
N LYS A 183 -2.31 14.24 -20.04
CA LYS A 183 -2.31 15.67 -19.74
C LYS A 183 -2.72 15.86 -18.28
N GLN A 184 -1.89 16.58 -17.52
CA GLN A 184 -2.19 16.97 -16.15
C GLN A 184 -3.59 17.58 -16.07
N SER A 185 -4.40 17.06 -15.15
CA SER A 185 -5.79 17.45 -14.95
C SER A 185 -6.23 17.21 -13.52
N ASN A 186 -6.17 18.28 -12.74
CA ASN A 186 -6.55 18.27 -11.35
C ASN A 186 -8.02 17.88 -11.10
N HIS A 187 -8.94 18.33 -11.95
CA HIS A 187 -10.34 17.90 -11.91
C HIS A 187 -10.48 16.37 -12.06
N LYS A 188 -9.76 15.75 -13.01
CA LYS A 188 -9.76 14.29 -13.16
C LYS A 188 -9.11 13.61 -11.96
N ALA A 189 -8.03 14.17 -11.43
CA ALA A 189 -7.36 13.65 -10.24
C ALA A 189 -8.34 13.55 -9.05
N VAL A 190 -9.09 14.62 -8.78
CA VAL A 190 -10.12 14.66 -7.72
C VAL A 190 -11.19 13.60 -7.94
N ILE A 191 -11.72 13.43 -9.16
CA ILE A 191 -12.71 12.39 -9.46
C ILE A 191 -12.19 10.99 -9.11
N TYR A 192 -10.97 10.68 -9.52
CA TYR A 192 -10.36 9.38 -9.24
C TYR A 192 -10.05 9.18 -7.75
N TYR A 193 -9.54 10.21 -7.08
CA TYR A 193 -9.30 10.17 -5.64
C TYR A 193 -10.60 10.03 -4.84
N LEU A 194 -11.69 10.70 -5.24
CA LEU A 194 -13.01 10.53 -4.65
C LEU A 194 -13.50 9.09 -4.76
N LYS A 195 -13.30 8.43 -5.93
CA LYS A 195 -13.66 7.02 -6.09
C LYS A 195 -12.77 6.12 -5.23
N ALA A 196 -11.45 6.29 -5.29
CA ALA A 196 -10.50 5.50 -4.50
C ALA A 196 -10.72 5.62 -2.98
N CYS A 197 -10.95 6.83 -2.48
CA CYS A 197 -11.23 7.09 -1.07
C CYS A 197 -12.59 6.50 -0.64
N ARG A 198 -13.62 6.49 -1.51
CA ARG A 198 -14.87 5.77 -1.25
C ARG A 198 -14.67 4.26 -1.13
N LEU A 199 -13.70 3.72 -1.86
CA LEU A 199 -13.25 2.33 -1.81
C LEU A 199 -12.21 2.06 -0.71
N ASN A 200 -12.12 2.95 0.30
CA ASN A 200 -11.24 2.83 1.46
C ASN A 200 -9.73 2.85 1.16
N GLU A 201 -9.30 3.48 0.05
CA GLU A 201 -7.87 3.76 -0.17
C GLU A 201 -7.43 4.98 0.62
N GLY A 202 -6.75 4.74 1.74
CA GLY A 202 -6.30 5.79 2.66
C GLY A 202 -5.35 6.81 2.02
N GLN A 203 -4.54 6.40 1.03
CA GLN A 203 -3.66 7.33 0.29
C GLN A 203 -4.47 8.33 -0.54
N ALA A 204 -5.58 7.90 -1.14
CA ALA A 204 -6.47 8.77 -1.88
C ALA A 204 -7.24 9.74 -0.97
N CYS A 205 -7.69 9.28 0.20
CA CYS A 205 -8.32 10.16 1.18
C CYS A 205 -7.34 11.24 1.66
N ARG A 206 -6.09 10.87 1.94
CA ARG A 206 -5.06 11.86 2.27
C ARG A 206 -4.82 12.85 1.13
N ALA A 207 -4.75 12.38 -0.11
CA ALA A 207 -4.54 13.24 -1.27
C ALA A 207 -5.67 14.28 -1.40
N LEU A 208 -6.94 13.88 -1.24
CA LEU A 208 -8.06 14.82 -1.18
C LEU A 208 -7.90 15.83 -0.05
N GLY A 209 -7.59 15.34 1.16
CA GLY A 209 -7.35 16.20 2.31
C GLY A 209 -6.29 17.28 2.03
N SER A 210 -5.17 16.89 1.42
CA SER A 210 -4.11 17.83 1.05
C SER A 210 -4.52 18.83 -0.04
N LEU A 211 -5.32 18.41 -1.02
CA LEU A 211 -5.77 19.30 -2.10
C LEU A 211 -6.69 20.41 -1.54
N PHE A 212 -7.61 20.06 -0.65
CA PHE A 212 -8.49 21.03 0.02
C PHE A 212 -7.75 21.86 1.08
N GLU A 213 -6.72 21.33 1.74
CA GLU A 213 -5.91 22.11 2.69
C GLU A 213 -5.12 23.22 2.01
N ASN A 214 -4.62 22.97 0.79
CA ASN A 214 -3.78 23.92 0.05
C ASN A 214 -4.55 24.83 -0.91
N GLY A 215 -5.83 24.55 -1.20
CA GLY A 215 -6.55 25.23 -2.29
C GLY A 215 -5.88 25.00 -3.65
N ASP A 216 -5.24 23.85 -3.80
CA ASP A 216 -4.59 23.48 -5.06
C ASP A 216 -5.67 23.09 -6.08
N ALA A 217 -5.23 22.83 -7.32
CA ALA A 217 -6.08 22.11 -8.26
C ALA A 217 -7.34 22.84 -8.79
N GLY A 218 -7.45 24.16 -8.54
CA GLY A 218 -8.65 24.94 -8.87
C GLY A 218 -9.80 24.70 -7.88
N LEU A 219 -9.47 24.15 -6.70
CA LEU A 219 -10.34 24.09 -5.54
C LEU A 219 -10.00 25.28 -4.64
N ASP A 220 -11.01 25.85 -4.00
CA ASP A 220 -10.75 26.79 -2.92
C ASP A 220 -10.21 26.02 -1.70
N GLU A 221 -9.41 26.70 -0.89
CA GLU A 221 -9.03 26.18 0.43
C GLU A 221 -10.30 25.90 1.25
N ASP A 222 -10.43 24.66 1.72
CA ASP A 222 -11.55 24.22 2.54
C ASP A 222 -11.02 23.31 3.65
N PHE A 223 -10.69 23.92 4.78
CA PHE A 223 -10.15 23.20 5.93
C PHE A 223 -11.17 22.25 6.58
N GLU A 224 -12.49 22.47 6.41
CA GLU A 224 -13.52 21.57 6.91
C GLU A 224 -13.50 20.26 6.11
N VAL A 225 -13.58 20.38 4.78
CA VAL A 225 -13.54 19.23 3.87
C VAL A 225 -12.19 18.53 3.95
N ALA A 226 -11.09 19.28 4.06
CA ALA A 226 -9.76 18.71 4.28
C ALA A 226 -9.73 17.85 5.56
N PHE A 227 -10.24 18.40 6.66
CA PHE A 227 -10.28 17.72 7.94
C PHE A 227 -11.06 16.40 7.90
N ASP A 228 -12.23 16.38 7.24
CA ASP A 228 -13.03 15.16 7.07
C ASP A 228 -12.31 14.06 6.30
N TYR A 229 -11.67 14.41 5.16
CA TYR A 229 -10.90 13.45 4.39
C TYR A 229 -9.65 12.96 5.13
N LEU A 230 -8.98 13.83 5.88
CA LEU A 230 -7.83 13.46 6.70
C LEU A 230 -8.22 12.56 7.88
N GLN A 231 -9.39 12.79 8.51
CA GLN A 231 -9.98 11.88 9.50
C GLN A 231 -10.18 10.50 8.91
N LYS A 232 -10.83 10.43 7.74
CA LYS A 232 -11.06 9.16 7.05
C LYS A 232 -9.74 8.48 6.68
N ALA A 233 -8.75 9.22 6.18
CA ALA A 233 -7.43 8.69 5.87
C ALA A 233 -6.75 8.10 7.11
N CYS A 234 -6.78 8.80 8.23
CA CYS A 234 -6.21 8.33 9.50
C CYS A 234 -6.92 7.08 10.04
N ALA A 235 -8.25 7.03 9.95
CA ALA A 235 -9.05 5.85 10.30
C ALA A 235 -8.73 4.62 9.42
N LEU A 236 -8.25 4.85 8.19
CA LEU A 236 -7.75 3.84 7.27
C LEU A 236 -6.25 3.54 7.45
N ASN A 237 -5.69 3.85 8.62
CA ASN A 237 -4.27 3.66 8.96
C ASN A 237 -3.29 4.37 8.02
N ASN A 238 -3.69 5.49 7.41
CA ASN A 238 -2.76 6.31 6.63
C ASN A 238 -1.96 7.22 7.58
N SER A 239 -0.68 6.92 7.75
CA SER A 239 0.23 7.67 8.65
C SER A 239 0.32 9.15 8.30
N GLY A 240 0.33 9.49 7.01
CA GLY A 240 0.32 10.88 6.55
C GLY A 240 -0.99 11.61 6.86
N GLY A 241 -2.13 10.93 6.75
CA GLY A 241 -3.44 11.47 7.15
C GLY A 241 -3.48 11.81 8.64
N CYS A 242 -3.01 10.90 9.49
CA CYS A 242 -2.89 11.17 10.93
C CYS A 242 -1.91 12.31 11.24
N ALA A 243 -0.77 12.38 10.53
CA ALA A 243 0.19 13.47 10.70
C ALA A 243 -0.41 14.84 10.33
N SER A 244 -1.18 14.92 9.26
CA SER A 244 -1.89 16.14 8.87
C SER A 244 -2.95 16.53 9.90
N LEU A 245 -3.74 15.58 10.43
CA LEU A 245 -4.67 15.87 11.54
C LEU A 245 -3.94 16.41 12.78
N GLY A 246 -2.79 15.81 13.12
CA GLY A 246 -1.94 16.31 14.19
C GLY A 246 -1.53 17.76 13.96
N SER A 247 -1.15 18.11 12.73
CA SER A 247 -0.81 19.48 12.34
C SER A 247 -2.00 20.43 12.43
N MET A 248 -3.20 20.01 12.00
CA MET A 248 -4.42 20.83 12.10
C MET A 248 -4.76 21.16 13.56
N TYR A 249 -4.68 20.18 14.46
CA TYR A 249 -4.87 20.41 15.91
C TYR A 249 -3.77 21.26 16.54
N MET A 250 -2.51 21.09 16.10
CA MET A 250 -1.38 21.87 16.60
C MET A 250 -1.49 23.36 16.23
N LEU A 251 -1.95 23.63 14.99
CA LEU A 251 -2.07 24.98 14.45
C LEU A 251 -3.44 25.63 14.73
N GLY A 252 -4.45 24.82 15.07
CA GLY A 252 -5.83 25.28 15.21
C GLY A 252 -6.49 25.64 13.87
N ARG A 253 -6.19 24.89 12.80
CA ARG A 253 -6.82 25.07 11.48
C ARG A 253 -8.16 24.32 11.45
N TYR A 254 -9.25 25.04 11.21
CA TYR A 254 -10.66 24.58 11.31
C TYR A 254 -11.11 24.16 12.73
N VAL A 255 -10.30 23.36 13.43
CA VAL A 255 -10.53 22.96 14.82
C VAL A 255 -9.84 23.88 15.81
N LYS A 256 -10.36 23.98 17.04
CA LYS A 256 -9.67 24.66 18.14
C LYS A 256 -8.30 24.02 18.36
N LYS A 257 -7.27 24.86 18.53
CA LYS A 257 -5.91 24.43 18.86
C LYS A 257 -5.93 23.52 20.10
N ASP A 258 -5.41 22.30 19.92
CA ASP A 258 -5.31 21.27 20.97
C ASP A 258 -3.98 20.51 20.80
N PRO A 259 -2.91 20.98 21.44
CA PRO A 259 -1.59 20.36 21.34
C PRO A 259 -1.57 18.91 21.86
N GLN A 260 -2.39 18.57 22.86
CA GLN A 260 -2.42 17.22 23.41
C GLN A 260 -3.08 16.23 22.44
N LYS A 261 -4.15 16.64 21.76
CA LYS A 261 -4.75 15.85 20.69
C LYS A 261 -3.82 15.74 19.49
N ALA A 262 -3.11 16.81 19.14
CA ALA A 262 -2.06 16.77 18.12
C ALA A 262 -0.97 15.76 18.46
N PHE A 263 -0.47 15.75 19.70
CA PHE A 263 0.51 14.77 20.18
C PHE A 263 0.05 13.33 19.97
N ASN A 264 -1.22 13.03 20.29
CA ASN A 264 -1.77 11.69 20.13
C ASN A 264 -1.83 11.25 18.66
N TYR A 265 -2.20 12.15 17.74
CA TYR A 265 -2.17 11.85 16.31
C TYR A 265 -0.74 11.70 15.77
N PHE A 266 0.20 12.54 16.20
CA PHE A 266 1.62 12.36 15.84
C PHE A 266 2.16 11.03 16.37
N LYS A 267 1.79 10.63 17.58
CA LYS A 267 2.13 9.31 18.12
C LYS A 267 1.59 8.18 17.25
N GLN A 268 0.30 8.21 16.94
CA GLN A 268 -0.31 7.20 16.07
C GLN A 268 0.37 7.16 14.69
N ALA A 269 0.65 8.32 14.09
CA ALA A 269 1.34 8.42 12.81
C ALA A 269 2.78 7.89 12.88
N CYS A 270 3.53 8.23 13.93
CA CYS A 270 4.90 7.76 14.18
C CYS A 270 4.96 6.24 14.36
N ASP A 271 4.00 5.65 15.10
CA ASP A 271 3.88 4.21 15.27
C ASP A 271 3.54 3.48 13.95
N MET A 272 2.93 4.19 12.99
CA MET A 272 2.71 3.73 11.61
C MET A 272 3.84 4.11 10.63
N GLY A 273 4.99 4.58 11.13
CA GLY A 273 6.18 4.88 10.32
C GLY A 273 6.23 6.29 9.71
N SER A 274 5.46 7.25 10.22
CA SER A 274 5.63 8.66 9.83
C SER A 274 6.88 9.26 10.47
N ALA A 275 7.95 9.37 9.68
CA ALA A 275 9.22 9.97 10.10
C ALA A 275 9.05 11.39 10.68
N VAL A 276 8.34 12.25 9.94
CA VAL A 276 8.00 13.63 10.36
C VAL A 276 7.30 13.63 11.72
N SER A 277 6.34 12.72 11.95
CA SER A 277 5.58 12.71 13.20
C SER A 277 6.43 12.29 14.39
N CYS A 278 7.38 11.37 14.22
CA CYS A 278 8.34 11.04 15.26
C CYS A 278 9.21 12.27 15.60
N SER A 279 9.72 12.99 14.60
CA SER A 279 10.46 14.23 14.84
C SER A 279 9.62 15.32 15.53
N ARG A 280 8.32 15.43 15.19
CA ARG A 280 7.40 16.33 15.89
C ARG A 280 7.24 15.96 17.36
N MET A 281 7.13 14.67 17.68
CA MET A 281 7.11 14.21 19.08
C MET A 281 8.43 14.50 19.79
N GLY A 282 9.57 14.31 19.12
CA GLY A 282 10.89 14.67 19.63
C GLY A 282 10.95 16.14 20.02
N PHE A 283 10.42 17.01 19.17
CA PHE A 283 10.29 18.44 19.44
C PHE A 283 9.40 18.73 20.64
N MET A 284 8.21 18.13 20.71
CA MET A 284 7.28 18.33 21.81
C MET A 284 7.88 17.91 23.17
N TYR A 285 8.59 16.78 23.22
CA TYR A 285 9.33 16.35 24.42
C TYR A 285 10.50 17.26 24.78
N SER A 286 11.18 17.84 23.80
CA SER A 286 12.32 18.75 24.04
C SER A 286 11.89 20.10 24.63
N GLN A 287 10.73 20.61 24.21
CA GLN A 287 10.17 21.88 24.71
C GLN A 287 9.56 21.68 26.10
N GLY A 288 8.69 20.68 26.26
CA GLY A 288 8.02 20.42 27.53
C GLY A 288 6.68 21.13 27.71
N ASP A 289 6.21 21.89 26.70
CA ASP A 289 5.02 22.75 26.81
C ASP A 289 3.69 21.99 26.77
N THR A 290 3.66 20.85 26.07
CA THR A 290 2.45 20.01 25.91
C THR A 290 2.52 18.72 26.71
N VAL A 291 3.67 18.06 26.68
CA VAL A 291 3.99 16.88 27.45
C VAL A 291 5.19 17.21 28.32
N PRO A 292 5.36 16.60 29.52
CA PRO A 292 6.50 16.89 30.38
C PRO A 292 7.82 16.76 29.63
N LYS A 293 8.71 17.73 29.83
CA LYS A 293 10.03 17.74 29.20
C LYS A 293 10.79 16.46 29.53
N ASP A 294 11.21 15.73 28.50
CA ASP A 294 11.94 14.47 28.62
C ASP A 294 12.95 14.37 27.48
N LEU A 295 14.20 14.76 27.76
CA LEU A 295 15.26 14.79 26.74
C LEU A 295 15.62 13.40 26.21
N ARG A 296 15.42 12.35 27.01
CA ARG A 296 15.69 10.97 26.55
C ARG A 296 14.64 10.54 25.55
N LYS A 297 13.35 10.82 25.82
CA LYS A 297 12.28 10.57 24.83
C LYS A 297 12.43 11.47 23.61
N ALA A 298 12.90 12.71 23.78
CA ALA A 298 13.20 13.58 22.64
C ALA A 298 14.26 12.95 21.72
N LEU A 299 15.38 12.49 22.28
CA LEU A 299 16.45 11.80 21.54
C LEU A 299 15.92 10.56 20.80
N ASP A 300 15.22 9.65 21.51
CA ASP A 300 14.65 8.43 20.92
C ASP A 300 13.71 8.74 19.74
N ASN A 301 12.85 9.75 19.88
CA ASN A 301 11.91 10.10 18.82
C ASN A 301 12.59 10.80 17.63
N TYR A 302 13.61 11.64 17.86
CA TYR A 302 14.40 12.21 16.77
C TYR A 302 15.26 11.16 16.06
N GLU A 303 15.82 10.19 16.78
CA GLU A 303 16.55 9.06 16.21
C GLU A 303 15.64 8.23 15.31
N ARG A 304 14.45 7.84 15.79
CA ARG A 304 13.43 7.18 14.97
C ARG A 304 13.06 7.98 13.72
N GLY A 305 12.83 9.29 13.85
CA GLY A 305 12.53 10.17 12.72
C GLY A 305 13.67 10.21 11.70
N CYS A 306 14.90 10.40 12.18
CA CYS A 306 16.11 10.45 11.36
C CYS A 306 16.40 9.12 10.64
N ASP A 307 16.20 7.99 11.32
CA ASP A 307 16.37 6.65 10.75
C ASP A 307 15.37 6.34 9.65
N MET A 308 14.16 6.89 9.76
CA MET A 308 13.14 6.83 8.71
C MET A 308 13.30 7.91 7.64
N GLY A 309 14.36 8.72 7.70
CA GLY A 309 14.74 9.67 6.65
C GLY A 309 14.17 11.08 6.79
N ASP A 310 13.63 11.47 7.96
CA ASP A 310 13.23 12.86 8.20
C ASP A 310 14.46 13.73 8.47
N GLU A 311 14.75 14.66 7.56
CA GLU A 311 15.94 15.48 7.59
C GLU A 311 15.94 16.49 8.77
N VAL A 312 14.75 16.94 9.18
CA VAL A 312 14.56 17.83 10.35
C VAL A 312 14.88 17.08 11.64
N GLY A 313 14.44 15.83 11.75
CA GLY A 313 14.74 14.93 12.86
C GLY A 313 16.22 14.67 12.99
N CYS A 314 16.91 14.38 11.89
CA CYS A 314 18.38 14.26 11.89
C CYS A 314 19.06 15.54 12.36
N PHE A 315 18.63 16.70 11.84
CA PHE A 315 19.22 17.98 12.25
C PHE A 315 19.03 18.28 13.74
N ALA A 316 17.83 18.03 14.26
CA ALA A 316 17.53 18.23 15.68
C ALA A 316 18.34 17.26 16.57
N LEU A 317 18.43 15.98 16.18
CA LEU A 317 19.23 14.97 16.87
C LEU A 317 20.72 15.36 16.93
N ALA A 318 21.28 15.77 15.79
CA ALA A 318 22.67 16.24 15.73
C ALA A 318 22.91 17.46 16.61
N GLY A 319 21.96 18.41 16.65
CA GLY A 319 21.99 19.55 17.56
C GLY A 319 21.98 19.14 19.03
N MET A 320 21.23 18.09 19.39
CA MET A 320 21.24 17.54 20.76
C MET A 320 22.60 16.93 21.11
N TYR A 321 23.18 16.09 20.24
CA TYR A 321 24.52 15.53 20.47
C TYR A 321 25.58 16.63 20.59
N TYR A 322 25.52 17.65 19.73
CA TYR A 322 26.41 18.80 19.81
C TYR A 322 26.31 19.51 21.17
N ASN A 323 25.10 19.76 21.66
CA ASN A 323 24.88 20.40 22.96
C ASN A 323 25.34 19.52 24.13
N MET A 324 25.27 18.19 23.99
CA MET A 324 25.81 17.22 24.95
C MET A 324 27.34 17.08 24.87
N LYS A 325 28.00 17.84 23.97
CA LYS A 325 29.44 17.76 23.69
C LYS A 325 29.88 16.40 23.13
N ASP A 326 28.95 15.65 22.54
CA ASP A 326 29.22 14.41 21.82
C ASP A 326 29.50 14.74 20.34
N LYS A 327 30.73 15.18 20.09
CA LYS A 327 31.14 15.67 18.77
C LYS A 327 31.10 14.58 17.69
N GLU A 328 31.41 13.33 18.06
CA GLU A 328 31.47 12.21 17.13
C GLU A 328 30.08 11.88 16.59
N ASN A 329 29.10 11.69 17.47
CA ASN A 329 27.72 11.46 17.05
C ASN A 329 27.11 12.67 16.37
N ALA A 330 27.42 13.90 16.81
CA ALA A 330 26.96 15.12 16.14
C ALA A 330 27.43 15.17 14.66
N ILE A 331 28.70 14.90 14.40
CA ILE A 331 29.26 14.86 13.02
C ILE A 331 28.58 13.76 12.20
N MET A 332 28.42 12.56 12.76
CA MET A 332 27.79 11.43 12.08
C MET A 332 26.35 11.75 11.66
N ILE A 333 25.56 12.31 12.58
CA ILE A 333 24.15 12.62 12.30
C ILE A 333 24.02 13.85 11.40
N TYR A 334 24.87 14.88 11.54
CA TYR A 334 24.88 16.00 10.58
C TYR A 334 25.22 15.55 9.16
N ASP A 335 26.15 14.61 8.99
CA ASP A 335 26.46 14.00 7.68
C ASP A 335 25.25 13.27 7.09
N LYS A 336 24.53 12.50 7.91
CA LYS A 336 23.27 11.86 7.51
C LYS A 336 22.19 12.86 7.11
N GLY A 337 21.94 13.89 7.94
CA GLY A 337 20.98 14.95 7.63
C GLY A 337 21.34 15.73 6.37
N CYS A 338 22.63 15.97 6.13
CA CYS A 338 23.12 16.61 4.91
C CYS A 338 22.84 15.75 3.66
N LYS A 339 23.08 14.43 3.74
CA LYS A 339 22.76 13.47 2.65
C LYS A 339 21.26 13.39 2.35
N LEU A 340 20.41 13.67 3.34
CA LEU A 340 18.95 13.78 3.18
C LEU A 340 18.50 15.15 2.64
N GLY A 341 19.42 16.11 2.47
CA GLY A 341 19.15 17.41 1.83
C GLY A 341 19.01 18.59 2.80
N MET A 342 19.22 18.40 4.11
CA MET A 342 19.16 19.50 5.09
C MET A 342 20.39 20.40 4.98
N LYS A 343 20.24 21.57 4.35
CA LYS A 343 21.34 22.53 4.11
C LYS A 343 22.05 22.95 5.39
N GLN A 344 21.29 23.27 6.45
CA GLN A 344 21.85 23.66 7.74
C GLN A 344 22.68 22.54 8.38
N ALA A 345 22.34 21.27 8.12
CA ALA A 345 23.15 20.14 8.58
C ALA A 345 24.50 20.10 7.87
N CYS A 346 24.52 20.33 6.54
CA CYS A 346 25.75 20.43 5.77
C CYS A 346 26.64 21.59 6.24
N GLU A 347 26.06 22.77 6.50
CA GLU A 347 26.80 23.94 6.96
C GLU A 347 27.44 23.71 8.35
N ASN A 348 26.69 23.12 9.28
CA ASN A 348 27.20 22.79 10.61
C ASN A 348 28.27 21.71 10.57
N LEU A 349 28.14 20.73 9.66
CA LEU A 349 29.14 19.69 9.45
C LEU A 349 30.48 20.28 9.00
N THR A 350 30.48 21.21 8.05
CA THR A 350 31.70 21.89 7.57
C THR A 350 32.41 22.62 8.70
N LYS A 351 31.65 23.40 9.49
CA LYS A 351 32.17 24.12 10.67
C LYS A 351 32.78 23.18 11.70
N LEU A 352 32.16 22.03 11.94
CA LEU A 352 32.62 21.04 12.93
C LEU A 352 33.87 20.27 12.50
N ARG A 353 34.04 20.07 11.18
CA ARG A 353 35.22 19.44 10.57
C ARG A 353 36.40 20.41 10.39
N GLY A 354 36.18 21.71 10.54
CA GLY A 354 37.25 22.72 10.54
C GLY A 354 37.72 23.14 9.14
N TYR A 355 36.81 23.15 8.16
CA TYR A 355 37.06 23.65 6.79
C TYR A 355 36.53 25.07 6.59
#